data_AF-A0A5N6Y9E6-F1
#
_entry.id   AF-A0A5N6Y9E6-F1
#
_cell.length_a   1.000
_cell.length_b   1.000
_cell.length_c   1.000
_cell.angle_alpha   90.00
_cell.angle_beta   90.00
_cell.angle_gamma   90.00
#
_symmetry.space_group_name_H-M   'P 1'
#
loop_
_entity.id
_entity.type
_entity.pdbx_description
1 polymer ?
#
loop_
_entity_poly.entity_id
_entity_poly.type
_entity_poly.pdbx_seq_one_letter_code
_entity_poly.pdbx_strand_id
1 'polypeptide(L)'
;MASTFLSLSLLCGFTLAQRFLSHPNGTGIDSPSIDVPDSLSSVCGSPLNETVQCNVGLAAIAFIGHLPSAEELGVICTPQCLLSLQALHDQQVAACTDSDVVVSEGITYPPTFSVDPLTFTYNYTFSKDKQEEFTLKQTAQTSRLMAHSTRSG
;
A
#
# COMPACT_ATOMS: atom_id res chain seq x y z
N MET A 1 10.14 -53.65 -12.53
CA MET A 1 10.98 -52.70 -11.77
C MET A 1 10.79 -51.34 -12.43
N ALA A 2 9.70 -50.62 -12.15
CA ALA A 2 9.53 -49.67 -11.05
C ALA A 2 10.65 -48.60 -11.04
N SER A 3 10.35 -47.38 -11.51
CA SER A 3 10.23 -46.23 -10.61
C SER A 3 9.79 -44.98 -11.40
N THR A 4 8.51 -44.65 -11.27
CA THR A 4 7.95 -43.31 -11.42
C THR A 4 8.59 -42.37 -10.41
N PHE A 5 9.08 -41.21 -10.84
CA PHE A 5 9.30 -40.06 -9.96
C PHE A 5 8.47 -38.89 -10.49
N LEU A 6 7.22 -38.83 -10.01
CA LEU A 6 6.50 -37.58 -9.83
C LEU A 6 7.27 -36.79 -8.75
N SER A 7 7.87 -35.66 -9.14
CA SER A 7 8.21 -34.60 -8.19
C SER A 7 7.43 -33.36 -8.58
N LEU A 8 6.15 -33.38 -8.20
CA LEU A 8 5.26 -32.24 -8.14
C LEU A 8 5.85 -31.27 -7.10
N SER A 9 6.68 -30.35 -7.56
CA SER A 9 7.20 -29.27 -6.72
C SER A 9 6.07 -28.26 -6.50
N LEU A 10 5.25 -28.57 -5.51
CA LEU A 10 4.22 -27.69 -4.93
C LEU A 10 4.94 -26.57 -4.16
N LEU A 11 5.58 -25.65 -4.89
CA LEU A 11 5.97 -24.37 -4.32
C LEU A 11 4.71 -23.52 -4.32
N CYS A 12 4.15 -23.29 -3.14
CA CYS A 12 3.20 -22.20 -2.90
C CYS A 12 3.88 -20.89 -3.31
N GLY A 13 3.73 -20.53 -4.58
CA GLY A 13 4.12 -19.24 -5.11
C GLY A 13 3.13 -18.22 -4.59
N PHE A 14 3.39 -17.66 -3.41
CA PHE A 14 2.95 -16.31 -3.13
C PHE A 14 3.62 -15.44 -4.18
N THR A 15 2.93 -15.18 -5.28
CA THR A 15 3.36 -14.18 -6.25
C THR A 15 3.24 -12.85 -5.54
N LEU A 16 4.36 -12.33 -5.03
CA LEU A 16 4.41 -10.99 -4.45
C LEU A 16 3.86 -10.02 -5.49
N ALA A 17 2.64 -9.55 -5.25
CA ALA A 17 2.04 -8.52 -6.04
C ALA A 17 2.39 -7.14 -5.44
N GLN A 18 2.54 -6.21 -6.36
CA GLN A 18 2.78 -4.80 -6.21
C GLN A 18 3.98 -4.43 -5.36
N ARG A 19 5.05 -4.08 -6.08
CA ARG A 19 6.28 -3.57 -5.47
C ARG A 19 6.18 -2.05 -5.37
N PHE A 20 6.16 -1.55 -4.15
CA PHE A 20 6.44 -0.15 -3.86
C PHE A 20 7.94 0.12 -4.00
N LEU A 21 8.30 1.38 -4.28
CA LEU A 21 9.67 1.85 -4.16
C LEU A 21 10.11 1.80 -2.69
N SER A 22 11.31 1.28 -2.46
CA SER A 22 11.89 1.17 -1.11
C SER A 22 12.03 2.53 -0.44
N HIS A 23 11.95 2.56 0.89
CA HIS A 23 12.23 3.77 1.66
C HIS A 23 13.73 4.10 1.61
N PRO A 24 14.13 5.38 1.42
CA PRO A 24 15.55 5.76 1.31
C PRO A 24 16.35 5.47 2.58
N ASN A 25 15.69 5.36 3.74
CA ASN A 25 16.34 5.10 5.03
C ASN A 25 16.34 3.62 5.46
N GLY A 26 15.95 2.69 4.57
CA GLY A 26 16.24 1.26 4.69
C GLY A 26 15.79 0.56 5.97
N THR A 27 14.81 1.10 6.71
CA THR A 27 14.29 0.41 7.89
C THR A 27 13.34 -0.68 7.42
N GLY A 28 13.70 -1.93 7.71
CA GLY A 28 12.92 -3.13 7.39
C GLY A 28 11.60 -3.19 8.15
N ILE A 29 10.69 -2.27 7.85
CA ILE A 29 9.26 -2.55 7.98
C ILE A 29 8.98 -3.53 6.85
N ASP A 30 8.46 -4.71 7.20
CA ASP A 30 7.92 -5.69 6.25
C ASP A 30 7.13 -4.89 5.22
N SER A 31 7.70 -4.71 4.03
CA SER A 31 7.21 -3.69 3.11
C SER A 31 5.82 -4.11 2.71
N PRO A 32 4.76 -3.37 3.09
CA PRO A 32 3.40 -3.78 2.77
C PRO A 32 3.29 -3.95 1.25
N SER A 33 3.14 -5.20 0.82
CA SER A 33 2.81 -5.56 -0.55
C SER A 33 1.30 -5.65 -0.67
N ILE A 34 0.78 -5.34 -1.85
CA ILE A 34 -0.61 -5.67 -2.16
C ILE A 34 -0.60 -7.05 -2.78
N ASP A 35 -1.03 -8.05 -2.02
CA ASP A 35 -1.18 -9.39 -2.57
C ASP A 35 -2.33 -9.44 -3.59
N VAL A 36 -2.22 -10.30 -4.61
CA VAL A 36 -3.34 -10.57 -5.53
C VAL A 36 -4.34 -11.45 -4.79
N PRO A 37 -5.60 -11.03 -4.62
CA PRO A 37 -6.62 -11.91 -4.06
C PRO A 37 -6.89 -13.09 -4.99
N ASP A 38 -6.90 -14.32 -4.43
CA ASP A 38 -7.20 -15.56 -5.18
C ASP A 38 -8.60 -15.56 -5.82
N SER A 39 -9.49 -14.68 -5.37
CA SER A 39 -10.83 -14.49 -5.90
C SER A 39 -10.87 -13.69 -7.21
N LEU A 40 -9.77 -13.05 -7.60
CA LEU A 40 -9.65 -12.40 -8.91
C LEU A 40 -9.19 -13.39 -9.97
N SER A 41 -9.72 -13.26 -11.19
CA SER A 41 -9.16 -13.96 -12.33
C SER A 41 -7.70 -13.54 -12.57
N SER A 42 -6.94 -14.43 -13.21
CA SER A 42 -5.54 -14.14 -13.56
C SER A 42 -5.37 -12.87 -14.39
N VAL A 43 -6.34 -12.52 -15.24
CA VAL A 43 -6.32 -11.31 -16.06
C VAL A 43 -6.57 -10.07 -15.20
N CYS A 44 -7.58 -10.12 -14.34
CA CYS A 44 -7.93 -9.02 -13.43
C CYS A 44 -6.84 -8.74 -12.37
N GLY A 45 -6.18 -9.79 -11.88
CA GLY A 45 -5.11 -9.69 -10.90
C GLY A 45 -3.75 -9.30 -11.49
N SER A 46 -3.53 -9.45 -12.81
CA SER A 46 -2.22 -9.20 -13.44
C SER A 46 -1.67 -7.79 -13.22
N PRO A 47 -2.45 -6.70 -13.30
CA PRO A 47 -1.95 -5.35 -13.02
C PRO A 47 -1.39 -5.21 -11.61
N LEU A 48 -1.91 -5.99 -10.65
CA LEU A 48 -1.39 -5.99 -9.29
C LEU A 48 0.05 -6.50 -9.22
N ASN A 49 0.58 -7.22 -10.21
CA ASN A 49 1.99 -7.65 -10.22
C ASN A 49 2.96 -6.54 -10.65
N GLU A 50 2.49 -5.38 -11.10
CA GLU A 50 3.35 -4.29 -11.57
C GLU A 50 3.96 -3.48 -10.41
N THR A 51 5.05 -2.76 -10.69
CA THR A 51 5.69 -1.88 -9.69
C THR A 51 5.06 -0.50 -9.75
N VAL A 52 4.51 -0.04 -8.64
CA VAL A 52 4.00 1.33 -8.53
C VAL A 52 5.12 2.30 -8.19
N GLN A 53 5.07 3.51 -8.76
CA GLN A 53 6.05 4.57 -8.50
C GLN A 53 5.81 5.29 -7.15
N CYS A 54 5.32 4.56 -6.16
CA CYS A 54 5.01 5.05 -4.83
C CYS A 54 6.03 4.55 -3.83
N ASN A 55 6.43 5.42 -2.91
CA ASN A 55 7.21 4.99 -1.77
C ASN A 55 6.39 4.06 -0.88
N VAL A 56 7.03 3.02 -0.32
CA VAL A 56 6.40 2.06 0.61
C VAL A 56 5.72 2.73 1.82
N GLY A 57 6.17 3.91 2.21
CA GLY A 57 5.54 4.72 3.25
C GLY A 57 4.07 5.04 2.97
N LEU A 58 3.64 5.14 1.70
CA LEU A 58 2.23 5.35 1.39
C LEU A 58 1.36 4.17 1.85
N ALA A 59 1.81 2.95 1.59
CA ALA A 59 1.11 1.75 2.02
C ALA A 59 1.15 1.59 3.55
N ALA A 60 2.23 2.03 4.20
CA ALA A 60 2.28 2.09 5.65
C ALA A 60 1.22 3.04 6.23
N ILE A 61 1.00 4.21 5.61
CA ILE A 61 -0.04 5.14 6.04
C ILE A 61 -1.43 4.53 5.78
N ALA A 62 -1.64 3.96 4.60
CA ALA A 62 -2.94 3.47 4.16
C ALA A 62 -3.44 2.24 4.94
N PHE A 63 -2.56 1.28 5.24
CA PHE A 63 -2.97 -0.03 5.76
C PHE A 63 -2.67 -0.25 7.24
N ILE A 64 -1.58 0.31 7.76
CA ILE A 64 -1.18 0.15 9.18
C ILE A 64 -1.34 1.43 10.00
N GLY A 65 -1.87 2.51 9.39
CA GLY A 65 -2.16 3.76 10.08
C GLY A 65 -0.91 4.54 10.52
N HIS A 66 0.21 4.39 9.80
CA HIS A 66 1.44 5.14 10.08
C HIS A 66 1.17 6.66 10.00
N LEU A 67 1.68 7.41 10.97
CA LEU A 67 1.62 8.88 10.97
C LEU A 67 2.98 9.42 10.50
N PRO A 68 3.07 9.91 9.24
CA PRO A 68 4.34 10.32 8.67
C PRO A 68 4.82 11.66 9.26
N SER A 69 6.13 11.82 9.35
CA SER A 69 6.80 13.10 9.55
C SER A 69 6.75 13.98 8.30
N ALA A 70 7.00 15.28 8.47
CA ALA A 70 7.09 16.21 7.34
C ALA A 70 8.18 15.81 6.33
N GLU A 71 9.27 15.21 6.79
CA GLU A 71 10.34 14.70 5.92
C GLU A 71 9.89 13.46 5.12
N GLU A 72 9.21 12.51 5.78
CA GLU A 72 8.61 11.35 5.11
C GLU A 72 7.56 11.77 4.07
N LEU A 73 6.74 12.78 4.38
CA LEU A 73 5.76 13.34 3.44
C LEU A 73 6.41 13.86 2.16
N GLY A 74 7.57 14.52 2.27
CA GLY A 74 8.31 15.02 1.09
C GLY A 74 8.78 13.91 0.14
N VAL A 75 8.99 12.69 0.66
CA VAL A 75 9.42 11.52 -0.12
C VAL A 75 8.23 10.71 -0.64
N ILE A 76 7.14 10.65 0.14
CA ILE A 76 5.94 9.87 -0.20
C ILE A 76 5.08 10.60 -1.25
N CYS A 77 4.92 11.91 -1.11
CA CYS A 77 3.98 12.70 -1.90
C CYS A 77 4.59 13.15 -3.24
N THR A 78 4.80 12.22 -4.16
CA THR A 78 5.25 12.54 -5.53
C THR A 78 4.11 12.47 -6.54
N PRO A 79 4.02 13.40 -7.52
CA PRO A 79 2.99 13.35 -8.56
C PRO A 79 3.00 12.02 -9.33
N GLN A 80 4.17 11.43 -9.49
CA GLN A 80 4.43 10.18 -10.19
C GLN A 80 3.81 8.99 -9.46
N CYS A 81 3.79 9.03 -8.12
CA CYS A 81 3.04 8.05 -7.35
C CYS A 81 1.54 8.10 -7.67
N LEU A 82 0.92 9.29 -7.62
CA LEU A 82 -0.51 9.42 -7.95
C LEU A 82 -0.83 8.95 -9.36
N LEU A 83 -0.03 9.37 -10.35
CA LEU A 83 -0.22 8.93 -11.74
C LEU A 83 -0.09 7.42 -11.88
N SER A 84 0.86 6.80 -11.18
CA SER A 84 1.05 5.35 -11.19
C SER A 84 -0.10 4.60 -10.53
N LEU A 85 -0.70 5.14 -9.46
CA LEU A 85 -1.87 4.54 -8.81
C LEU A 85 -3.12 4.65 -9.69
N GLN A 86 -3.30 5.80 -10.36
CA GLN A 86 -4.39 6.00 -11.31
C GLN A 86 -4.27 5.04 -12.50
N ALA A 87 -3.08 4.92 -13.08
CA ALA A 87 -2.84 3.98 -14.18
C ALA A 87 -3.13 2.54 -13.78
N LEU A 88 -2.69 2.12 -12.59
CA LEU A 88 -2.94 0.80 -12.04
C LEU A 88 -4.44 0.55 -11.82
N HIS A 89 -5.15 1.52 -11.23
CA HIS A 89 -6.60 1.44 -11.05
C HIS A 89 -7.29 1.25 -12.41
N ASP A 90 -6.94 2.06 -13.41
CA ASP A 90 -7.55 2.00 -14.73
C ASP A 90 -7.25 0.68 -15.46
N GLN A 91 -6.03 0.15 -15.29
CA GLN A 91 -5.65 -1.18 -15.78
C GLN A 91 -6.49 -2.29 -15.14
N GLN A 92 -6.73 -2.23 -13.83
CA GLN A 92 -7.62 -3.20 -13.17
C GLN A 92 -9.04 -3.09 -13.70
N VAL A 93 -9.62 -1.88 -13.75
CA VAL A 93 -10.98 -1.67 -14.28
C VAL A 93 -11.12 -2.18 -15.71
N ALA A 94 -10.09 -2.01 -16.55
CA ALA A 94 -10.10 -2.49 -17.93
C ALA A 94 -9.94 -4.02 -18.05
N ALA A 95 -9.23 -4.66 -17.11
CA ALA A 95 -8.92 -6.08 -17.14
C ALA A 95 -9.98 -6.96 -16.46
N CYS A 96 -10.70 -6.39 -15.49
CA CYS A 96 -11.65 -7.10 -14.65
C CYS A 96 -13.07 -7.11 -15.25
N THR A 97 -13.85 -8.11 -14.84
CA THR A 97 -15.27 -8.27 -15.18
C THR A 97 -16.13 -8.16 -13.92
N ASP A 98 -17.45 -8.12 -14.07
CA ASP A 98 -18.39 -8.08 -12.93
C ASP A 98 -18.30 -9.32 -12.00
N SER A 99 -17.71 -10.42 -12.50
CA SER A 99 -17.45 -11.62 -11.70
C SER A 99 -16.16 -11.57 -10.88
N ASP A 100 -15.24 -10.67 -11.24
CA ASP A 100 -14.02 -10.46 -10.50
C ASP A 100 -14.32 -9.60 -9.28
N VAL A 101 -14.13 -10.17 -8.10
CA VAL A 101 -14.40 -9.49 -6.84
C VAL A 101 -13.34 -9.86 -5.82
N VAL A 102 -13.03 -8.93 -4.91
CA VAL A 102 -12.18 -9.21 -3.75
C VAL A 102 -13.07 -9.67 -2.61
N VAL A 103 -12.81 -10.85 -2.05
CA VAL A 103 -13.53 -11.34 -0.87
C VAL A 103 -12.62 -11.21 0.35
N SER A 104 -13.04 -10.42 1.32
CA SER A 104 -12.32 -10.24 2.60
C SER A 104 -13.33 -10.31 3.75
N GLU A 105 -13.04 -11.14 4.75
CA GLU A 105 -13.94 -11.37 5.91
C GLU A 105 -15.39 -11.72 5.51
N GLY A 106 -15.56 -12.43 4.38
CA GLY A 106 -16.88 -12.80 3.84
C GLY A 106 -17.65 -11.66 3.17
N ILE A 107 -17.03 -10.48 3.02
CA ILE A 107 -17.58 -9.32 2.32
C ILE A 107 -16.96 -9.21 0.94
N THR A 108 -17.81 -8.94 -0.05
CA THR A 108 -17.41 -8.75 -1.44
C THR A 108 -17.15 -7.29 -1.73
N TYR A 109 -15.98 -7.01 -2.32
CA TYR A 109 -15.52 -5.69 -2.70
C TYR A 109 -15.17 -5.63 -4.20
N PRO A 110 -15.15 -4.43 -4.80
CA PRO A 110 -14.66 -4.24 -6.16
C PRO A 110 -13.21 -4.72 -6.33
N PRO A 111 -12.77 -5.09 -7.55
CA PRO A 111 -11.38 -5.42 -7.85
C PRO A 111 -10.34 -4.39 -7.43
N THR A 112 -10.75 -3.12 -7.40
CA THR A 112 -9.91 -1.97 -7.05
C THR A 112 -9.74 -1.78 -5.54
N PHE A 113 -10.35 -2.63 -4.71
CA PHE A 113 -10.37 -2.50 -3.25
C PHE A 113 -8.98 -2.35 -2.62
N SER A 114 -7.96 -2.98 -3.18
CA SER A 114 -6.58 -2.86 -2.67
C SER A 114 -5.90 -1.56 -3.10
N VAL A 115 -6.32 -0.94 -4.21
CA VAL A 115 -5.69 0.26 -4.80
C VAL A 115 -6.39 1.54 -4.34
N ASP A 116 -7.71 1.50 -4.15
CA ASP A 116 -8.51 2.66 -3.75
C ASP A 116 -8.05 3.30 -2.44
N PRO A 117 -7.70 2.54 -1.37
CA PRO A 117 -7.19 3.11 -0.12
C PRO A 117 -5.87 3.88 -0.31
N LEU A 118 -5.01 3.46 -1.24
CA LEU A 118 -3.75 4.17 -1.53
C LEU A 118 -4.01 5.51 -2.20
N THR A 119 -4.87 5.53 -3.22
CA THR A 119 -5.26 6.75 -3.93
C THR A 119 -5.97 7.71 -2.98
N PHE A 120 -6.89 7.19 -2.14
CA PHE A 120 -7.55 7.95 -1.11
C PHE A 120 -6.54 8.55 -0.12
N THR A 121 -5.63 7.73 0.39
CA THR A 121 -4.60 8.16 1.35
C THR A 121 -3.70 9.22 0.75
N TYR A 122 -3.25 9.05 -0.50
CA TYR A 122 -2.46 10.04 -1.22
C TYR A 122 -3.20 11.38 -1.29
N ASN A 123 -4.46 11.38 -1.78
CA ASN A 123 -5.24 12.61 -1.94
C ASN A 123 -5.54 13.29 -0.60
N TYR A 124 -5.88 12.52 0.42
CA TYR A 124 -6.14 13.03 1.76
C TYR A 124 -4.90 13.66 2.39
N THR A 125 -3.76 12.98 2.26
CA THR A 125 -2.50 13.40 2.88
C THR A 125 -1.87 14.58 2.15
N PHE A 126 -2.03 14.64 0.82
CA PHE A 126 -1.40 15.64 -0.02
C PHE A 126 -2.24 16.90 -0.27
N SER A 127 -3.54 16.89 0.06
CA SER A 127 -4.37 18.10 0.02
C SER A 127 -3.73 19.21 0.87
N LYS A 128 -3.46 20.38 0.26
CA LYS A 128 -2.73 21.50 0.90
C LYS A 128 -3.27 21.87 2.29
N ASP A 129 -4.59 21.86 2.44
CA ASP A 129 -5.26 22.17 3.71
C ASP A 129 -5.00 21.13 4.82
N LYS A 130 -4.67 19.90 4.43
CA LYS A 130 -4.41 18.78 5.34
C LYS A 130 -2.95 18.64 5.70
N GLN A 131 -2.02 19.07 4.85
CA GLN A 131 -0.60 19.12 5.21
C GLN A 131 -0.34 20.05 6.41
N GLU A 132 -1.03 21.18 6.46
CA GLU A 132 -0.96 22.11 7.59
C GLU A 132 -1.58 21.48 8.87
N GLU A 133 -2.71 20.78 8.73
CA GLU A 133 -3.32 20.03 9.84
C GLU A 133 -2.41 18.90 10.39
N PHE A 134 -1.75 18.14 9.50
CA PHE A 134 -0.78 17.11 9.88
C PHE A 134 0.41 17.72 10.64
N THR A 135 0.96 18.82 10.12
CA THR A 135 2.09 19.53 10.75
C THR A 135 1.70 20.06 12.15
N LEU A 136 0.48 20.58 12.30
CA LEU A 136 -0.05 21.06 13.58
C LEU A 136 -0.26 19.93 14.59
N LYS A 137 -0.83 18.79 14.15
CA LYS A 137 -1.01 17.60 15.01
C LYS A 137 0.33 17.06 15.51
N GLN A 138 1.33 17.03 14.65
CA GLN A 138 2.67 16.54 14.99
C GLN A 138 3.42 17.49 15.93
N THR A 139 3.28 18.80 15.71
CA THR A 139 3.82 19.83 16.62
C THR A 139 3.17 19.74 18.01
N ALA A 140 1.86 19.51 18.07
CA ALA A 140 1.13 19.35 19.33
C ALA A 140 1.55 18.07 20.09
N GLN A 141 1.73 16.95 19.39
CA GLN A 141 2.23 15.71 19.99
C GLN A 141 3.66 15.87 20.54
N THR A 142 4.55 16.47 19.76
CA THR A 142 5.94 16.73 20.16
C THR A 142 6.00 17.64 21.39
N SER A 143 5.19 18.70 21.40
CA SER A 143 5.12 19.63 22.54
C SER A 143 4.62 18.96 23.83
N ARG A 144 3.66 18.02 23.72
CA ARG A 144 3.17 17.24 24.87
C ARG A 144 4.22 16.28 25.43
N LEU A 145 4.99 15.62 24.56
CA LEU A 145 6.08 14.73 24.97
C LEU A 145 7.18 15.50 25.71
N MET A 146 7.57 16.68 25.19
CA MET A 146 8.55 17.56 25.84
C MET A 146 8.07 18.10 27.20
N ALA A 147 6.78 18.42 27.32
CA ALA A 147 6.17 18.86 28.58
C ALA A 147 6.07 17.75 29.63
N HIS A 148 5.88 16.50 29.22
CA HIS A 148 5.93 15.35 30.15
C HIS A 148 7.36 15.05 30.61
N SER A 149 8.36 15.25 29.76
CA SER A 149 9.78 15.01 30.10
C SER A 149 10.33 16.03 31.11
N THR A 150 9.84 17.27 31.09
CA THR A 150 10.28 18.34 32.03
C THR A 150 9.62 18.28 33.40
N ARG A 151 8.53 17.52 33.57
CA ARG A 151 7.83 17.34 34.86
C ARG A 151 8.40 16.21 35.72
N SER A 152 9.36 15.46 35.20
CA SER A 152 9.91 14.24 35.82
C SER A 152 11.31 14.44 36.42
N GLY A 153 11.82 15.68 36.46
CA GLY A 153 13.14 16.06 36.98
C GLY A 153 13.05 16.87 38.25
#